data_AF-A0A5M4AKT9-F1
#
_entry.id   AF-A0A5M4AKT9-F1
#
_cell.length_a   1.000
_cell.length_b   1.000
_cell.length_c   1.000
_cell.angle_alpha   90.00
_cell.angle_beta   90.00
_cell.angle_gamma   90.00
#
_symmetry.space_group_name_H-M   'P 1'
#
loop_
_entity.id
_entity.type
_entity.pdbx_description
1 polymer ?
#
loop_
_entity_poly.entity_id
_entity_poly.type
_entity_poly.pdbx_seq_one_letter_code
_entity_poly.pdbx_strand_id
1 'polypeptide(L)'
;MGHDVHIIGRHQLDTSSIESLARDLSSRFHTGVTFGYYDIFDFGLEGDDRTPPFQYVALGKIEHPNADRSLWLTDEFYLLHMLIEKYGNQVYDLSWLKQHGYVKSEIDEAINSVCFELRDNTNDVDYGTIYNDTFHDFYNYYHNRWWSFCKAFTENNDGVFLEYVNSFRKKVKAFFEKIGGSEVVYLDDQGPTQHWVHSNNNWHTIQSGLKKEFKASTLHIPNFMKQKKRLPSGQYPLAFYDDFSDFHD
;
A
#
# COMPACT_ATOMS: atom_id res chain seq x y z
N MET A 1 9.06 3.80 21.30
CA MET A 1 8.77 3.98 19.86
C MET A 1 7.27 4.15 19.73
N GLY A 2 6.80 5.02 18.83
CA GLY A 2 5.37 5.28 18.64
C GLY A 2 4.79 4.33 17.60
N HIS A 3 3.58 3.84 17.82
CA HIS A 3 2.83 2.99 16.88
C HIS A 3 2.06 3.87 15.90
N ASP A 4 2.17 3.60 14.61
CA ASP A 4 1.50 4.35 13.54
C ASP A 4 0.23 3.68 13.04
N VAL A 5 -0.62 4.50 12.43
CA VAL A 5 -1.84 4.02 11.76
C VAL A 5 -1.48 3.76 10.31
N HIS A 6 -1.41 2.49 9.94
CA HIS A 6 -1.19 2.08 8.56
C HIS A 6 -2.51 1.89 7.83
N ILE A 7 -2.60 2.37 6.59
CA ILE A 7 -3.81 2.26 5.77
C ILE A 7 -3.55 1.25 4.65
N ILE A 8 -4.45 0.27 4.53
CA ILE A 8 -4.51 -0.59 3.35
C ILE A 8 -5.93 -0.53 2.81
N GLY A 9 -6.10 -0.29 1.53
CA GLY A 9 -7.42 -0.32 0.92
C GLY A 9 -7.43 -0.97 -0.43
N ARG A 10 -8.63 -1.31 -0.88
CA ARG A 10 -8.84 -1.87 -2.20
C ARG A 10 -8.76 -0.77 -3.26
N HIS A 11 -8.22 -1.06 -4.43
CA HIS A 11 -8.27 -0.16 -5.59
C HIS A 11 -8.87 -0.83 -6.83
N GLN A 12 -9.03 -0.04 -7.89
CA GLN A 12 -9.40 -0.49 -9.24
C GLN A 12 -8.42 0.01 -10.31
N LEU A 13 -7.17 0.28 -9.90
CA LEU A 13 -6.08 0.60 -10.82
C LEU A 13 -5.80 -0.56 -11.80
N ASP A 14 -5.47 -0.24 -13.04
CA ASP A 14 -5.02 -1.23 -14.03
C ASP A 14 -3.56 -1.64 -13.80
N THR A 15 -3.37 -2.76 -13.12
CA THR A 15 -2.06 -3.32 -12.74
C THR A 15 -1.54 -4.37 -13.73
N SER A 16 -2.14 -4.48 -14.93
CA SER A 16 -1.74 -5.45 -15.95
C SER A 16 -0.32 -5.27 -16.48
N SER A 17 0.20 -4.04 -16.44
CA SER A 17 1.59 -3.70 -16.72
C SER A 17 1.90 -2.34 -16.12
N ILE A 18 3.19 -2.03 -15.92
CA ILE A 18 3.62 -0.71 -15.44
C ILE A 18 3.15 0.43 -16.37
N GLU A 19 3.10 0.20 -17.68
CA GLU A 19 2.64 1.22 -18.64
C GLU A 19 1.12 1.42 -18.54
N SER A 20 0.35 0.33 -18.43
CA SER A 20 -1.11 0.40 -18.21
C SER A 20 -1.42 1.19 -16.93
N LEU A 21 -0.70 0.88 -15.85
CA LEU A 21 -0.85 1.56 -14.56
C LEU A 21 -0.47 3.04 -14.66
N ALA A 22 0.63 3.37 -15.34
CA ALA A 22 1.05 4.76 -15.55
C ALA A 22 -0.02 5.56 -16.32
N ARG A 23 -0.67 4.96 -17.33
CA ARG A 23 -1.76 5.60 -18.09
C ARG A 23 -2.99 5.82 -17.22
N ASP A 24 -3.38 4.82 -16.43
CA ASP A 24 -4.53 4.92 -15.53
C ASP A 24 -4.30 5.98 -14.44
N LEU A 25 -3.13 5.97 -13.79
CA LEU A 25 -2.73 6.99 -12.83
C LEU A 25 -2.68 8.39 -13.45
N SER A 26 -2.10 8.53 -14.65
CA SER A 26 -2.06 9.82 -15.35
C SER A 26 -3.47 10.38 -15.59
N SER A 27 -4.40 9.53 -16.02
CA SER A 27 -5.81 9.87 -16.24
C SER A 27 -6.51 10.30 -14.94
N ARG A 28 -6.36 9.51 -13.86
CA ARG A 28 -7.02 9.77 -12.57
C ARG A 28 -6.45 10.98 -11.84
N PHE A 29 -5.14 11.18 -11.90
CA PHE A 29 -4.44 12.26 -11.19
C PHE A 29 -4.28 13.54 -12.00
N HIS A 30 -4.59 13.51 -13.30
CA HIS A 30 -4.39 14.62 -14.23
C HIS A 30 -2.95 15.14 -14.21
N THR A 31 -2.00 14.21 -14.25
CA THR A 31 -0.56 14.47 -14.08
C THR A 31 0.26 13.63 -15.04
N GLY A 32 1.48 14.09 -15.37
CA GLY A 32 2.44 13.22 -16.02
C GLY A 32 2.86 12.07 -15.10
N VAL A 33 3.26 10.94 -15.69
CA VAL A 33 3.80 9.78 -14.96
C VAL A 33 5.03 9.26 -15.69
N THR A 34 6.20 9.36 -15.07
CA THR A 34 7.41 8.66 -15.52
C THR A 34 7.41 7.28 -14.89
N PHE A 35 7.68 6.24 -15.66
CA PHE A 35 7.67 4.87 -15.16
C PHE A 35 8.91 4.08 -15.54
N GLY A 36 9.30 3.14 -14.69
CA GLY A 36 10.59 2.47 -14.76
C GLY A 36 10.86 1.55 -13.58
N TYR A 37 12.13 1.25 -13.33
CA TYR A 37 12.56 0.39 -12.22
C TYR A 37 13.88 0.89 -11.64
N TYR A 38 14.18 0.52 -10.40
CA TYR A 38 15.52 0.72 -9.83
C TYR A 38 16.42 -0.48 -10.11
N ASP A 39 17.59 -0.22 -10.66
CA ASP A 39 18.61 -1.26 -10.89
C ASP A 39 19.45 -1.47 -9.62
N ILE A 40 18.87 -2.19 -8.66
CA ILE A 40 19.37 -2.37 -7.28
C ILE A 40 19.80 -3.80 -6.95
N PHE A 41 19.60 -4.74 -7.88
CA PHE A 41 19.93 -6.13 -7.64
C PHE A 41 21.40 -6.42 -7.97
N ASP A 42 22.05 -7.21 -7.12
CA ASP A 42 23.46 -7.64 -7.27
C ASP A 42 23.67 -8.65 -8.43
N PHE A 43 22.75 -8.68 -9.40
CA PHE A 43 22.77 -9.59 -10.53
C PHE A 43 22.38 -8.90 -11.85
N GLY A 44 22.97 -9.36 -12.95
CA GLY A 44 22.58 -9.00 -14.31
C GLY A 44 21.45 -9.88 -14.84
N LEU A 45 20.88 -9.49 -15.99
CA LEU A 45 19.87 -10.29 -16.70
C LEU A 45 20.43 -11.58 -17.29
N GLU A 46 21.75 -11.68 -17.40
CA GLU A 46 22.44 -12.91 -17.77
C GLU A 46 22.64 -13.85 -16.58
N GLY A 47 22.18 -13.47 -15.38
CA GLY A 47 22.35 -14.25 -14.18
C GLY A 47 23.81 -14.27 -13.70
N ASP A 48 24.52 -13.17 -13.89
CA ASP A 48 25.88 -12.96 -13.42
C ASP A 48 25.89 -12.02 -12.21
N ASP A 49 26.75 -12.30 -11.23
CA ASP A 49 26.96 -11.41 -10.09
C ASP A 49 27.58 -10.09 -10.56
N ARG A 50 27.03 -8.97 -10.10
CA ARG A 50 27.58 -7.64 -10.36
C ARG A 50 27.24 -6.68 -9.23
N THR A 51 27.97 -5.57 -9.15
CA THR A 51 27.54 -4.45 -8.31
C THR A 51 26.43 -3.67 -9.02
N PRO A 52 25.27 -3.45 -8.38
CA PRO A 52 24.20 -2.68 -8.97
C PRO A 52 24.61 -1.21 -9.06
N PRO A 53 24.17 -0.49 -10.10
CA PRO A 53 24.41 0.95 -10.24
C PRO A 53 23.53 1.79 -9.30
N PHE A 54 22.50 1.20 -8.66
CA PHE A 54 21.54 1.90 -7.79
C PHE A 54 20.87 3.10 -8.48
N GLN A 55 20.61 2.97 -9.77
CA GLN A 55 20.04 4.04 -10.59
C GLN A 55 18.61 3.70 -11.02
N TYR A 56 17.79 4.73 -11.16
CA TYR A 56 16.49 4.58 -11.80
C TYR A 56 16.65 4.46 -13.31
N VAL A 57 16.05 3.44 -13.90
CA VAL A 57 15.99 3.22 -15.34
C VAL A 57 14.57 3.55 -15.82
N ALA A 58 14.43 4.70 -16.48
CA ALA A 58 13.16 5.10 -17.06
C ALA A 58 12.84 4.25 -18.30
N LEU A 59 11.68 3.59 -18.29
CA LEU A 59 11.16 2.82 -19.42
C LEU A 59 10.29 3.70 -20.33
N GLY A 60 9.63 4.71 -19.76
CA GLY A 60 8.80 5.62 -20.51
C GLY A 60 8.19 6.73 -19.66
N LYS A 61 7.37 7.56 -20.31
CA LYS A 61 6.61 8.62 -19.67
C LYS A 61 5.25 8.80 -20.34
N ILE A 62 4.22 8.94 -19.52
CA ILE A 62 2.89 9.38 -19.95
C ILE A 62 2.78 10.88 -19.67
N GLU A 63 2.56 11.66 -20.72
CA GLU A 63 2.32 13.10 -20.59
C GLU A 63 0.83 13.38 -20.38
N HIS A 64 0.50 14.29 -19.47
CA HIS A 64 -0.85 14.82 -19.33
C HIS A 64 -0.87 16.30 -19.69
N PRO A 65 -1.78 16.77 -20.56
CA PRO A 65 -1.87 18.18 -20.91
C PRO A 65 -2.00 19.07 -19.67
N ASN A 66 -1.23 20.16 -19.64
CA ASN A 66 -1.23 21.16 -18.58
C ASN A 66 -0.82 20.65 -17.19
N ALA A 67 -0.19 19.47 -17.09
CA ALA A 67 0.39 19.02 -15.84
C ALA A 67 1.61 19.87 -15.48
N ASP A 68 1.60 20.45 -14.29
CA ASP A 68 2.71 21.19 -13.68
C ASP A 68 3.67 20.28 -12.91
N ARG A 69 3.28 19.02 -12.70
CA ARG A 69 4.02 18.01 -11.97
C ARG A 69 4.00 16.65 -12.68
N SER A 70 4.89 15.77 -12.24
CA SER A 70 4.96 14.39 -12.71
C SER A 70 5.15 13.45 -11.53
N LEU A 71 4.35 12.41 -11.49
CA LEU A 71 4.57 11.28 -10.59
C LEU A 71 5.64 10.36 -11.17
N TRP A 72 6.24 9.57 -10.29
CA TRP A 72 7.18 8.52 -10.60
C TRP A 72 6.57 7.21 -10.14
N LEU A 73 6.52 6.25 -11.07
CA LEU A 73 6.05 4.90 -10.84
C LEU A 73 7.23 3.96 -11.02
N THR A 74 7.51 3.15 -10.00
CA THR A 74 8.56 2.15 -10.06
C THR A 74 7.94 0.77 -10.00
N ASP A 75 8.40 -0.15 -10.85
CA ASP A 75 8.14 -1.58 -10.69
C ASP A 75 9.30 -2.21 -9.91
N GLU A 76 9.03 -2.57 -8.65
CA GLU A 76 10.01 -3.14 -7.73
C GLU A 76 10.36 -4.59 -8.11
N PHE A 77 9.49 -5.26 -8.87
CA PHE A 77 9.69 -6.65 -9.32
C PHE A 77 10.14 -6.75 -10.77
N TYR A 78 10.33 -5.64 -11.49
CA TYR A 78 10.66 -5.62 -12.91
C TYR A 78 11.81 -6.55 -13.30
N LEU A 79 12.95 -6.45 -12.61
CA LEU A 79 14.14 -7.27 -12.89
C LEU A 79 13.89 -8.75 -12.57
N LEU A 80 13.11 -9.04 -11.53
CA LEU A 80 12.72 -10.42 -11.17
C LEU A 80 11.79 -10.99 -12.23
N HIS A 81 10.79 -10.22 -12.71
CA HIS A 81 9.90 -10.64 -13.78
C HIS A 81 10.66 -10.94 -15.07
N MET A 82 11.64 -10.12 -15.46
CA MET A 82 12.46 -10.41 -16.63
C MET A 82 13.30 -11.69 -16.48
N LEU A 83 13.82 -11.96 -15.28
CA LEU A 83 14.50 -13.24 -15.01
C LEU A 83 13.56 -14.44 -15.09
N ILE A 84 12.36 -14.31 -14.49
CA ILE A 84 11.33 -15.35 -14.51
C ILE A 84 10.88 -15.61 -15.96
N GLU A 85 10.70 -14.57 -16.77
CA GLU A 85 10.35 -14.71 -18.19
C GLU A 85 11.46 -15.43 -18.98
N LYS A 86 12.73 -15.09 -18.72
CA LYS A 86 13.87 -15.65 -19.43
C LYS A 86 14.15 -17.11 -19.06
N TYR A 87 14.11 -17.46 -17.78
CA TYR A 87 14.54 -18.77 -17.28
C TYR A 87 13.37 -19.69 -16.86
N GLY A 88 12.16 -19.15 -16.69
CA GLY A 88 11.04 -19.88 -16.12
C GLY A 88 11.41 -20.50 -14.77
N ASN A 89 10.99 -21.74 -14.53
CA ASN A 89 11.32 -22.47 -13.30
C ASN A 89 12.83 -22.73 -13.11
N GLN A 90 13.65 -22.62 -14.15
CA GLN A 90 15.11 -22.79 -14.03
C GLN A 90 15.77 -21.61 -13.31
N VAL A 91 15.02 -20.52 -13.03
CA VAL A 91 15.52 -19.39 -12.24
C VAL A 91 16.05 -19.83 -10.88
N TYR A 92 15.46 -20.86 -10.27
CA TYR A 92 15.90 -21.41 -8.98
C TYR A 92 17.20 -22.22 -9.05
N ASP A 93 17.61 -22.64 -10.24
CA ASP A 93 18.83 -23.42 -10.45
C ASP A 93 20.06 -22.54 -10.70
N LEU A 94 19.85 -21.23 -10.93
CA LEU A 94 20.91 -20.26 -11.18
C LEU A 94 21.93 -20.24 -10.01
N SER A 95 23.21 -20.29 -10.36
CA SER A 95 24.29 -20.47 -9.38
C SER A 95 24.43 -19.32 -8.40
N TRP A 96 24.12 -18.09 -8.82
CA TRP A 96 24.12 -16.91 -7.96
C TRP A 96 22.95 -16.90 -6.98
N LEU A 97 21.76 -17.38 -7.38
CA LEU A 97 20.59 -17.41 -6.50
C LEU A 97 20.85 -18.29 -5.25
N LYS A 98 21.65 -19.35 -5.41
CA LYS A 98 22.09 -20.21 -4.29
C LYS A 98 22.91 -19.45 -3.24
N GLN A 99 23.56 -18.35 -3.62
CA GLN A 99 24.34 -17.48 -2.74
C GLN A 99 23.47 -16.38 -2.12
N HIS A 100 22.37 -16.00 -2.78
CA HIS A 100 21.44 -14.95 -2.37
C HIS A 100 20.08 -15.51 -1.95
N GLY A 101 20.06 -16.33 -0.88
CA GLY A 101 18.86 -17.06 -0.46
C GLY A 101 17.61 -16.20 -0.17
N TYR A 102 17.76 -14.90 0.10
CA TYR A 102 16.65 -13.96 0.28
C TYR A 102 15.90 -13.66 -1.02
N VAL A 103 16.59 -13.71 -2.17
CA VAL A 103 15.98 -13.44 -3.49
C VAL A 103 14.96 -14.52 -3.85
N LYS A 104 15.08 -15.72 -3.26
CA LYS A 104 14.11 -16.80 -3.49
C LYS A 104 12.69 -16.38 -3.05
N SER A 105 12.54 -15.79 -1.87
CA SER A 105 11.23 -15.31 -1.42
C SER A 105 10.70 -14.18 -2.31
N GLU A 106 11.58 -13.28 -2.77
CA GLU A 106 11.18 -12.20 -3.68
C GLU A 106 10.74 -12.73 -5.05
N ILE A 107 11.39 -13.77 -5.58
CA ILE A 107 10.95 -14.47 -6.80
C ILE A 107 9.58 -15.11 -6.57
N ASP A 108 9.39 -15.81 -5.46
CA ASP A 108 8.11 -16.46 -5.13
C ASP A 108 6.98 -15.42 -5.04
N GLU A 109 7.27 -14.23 -4.50
CA GLU A 109 6.34 -13.10 -4.48
C GLU A 109 6.08 -12.52 -5.87
N ALA A 110 7.13 -12.25 -6.65
CA ALA A 110 7.04 -11.69 -7.99
C ALA A 110 6.27 -12.59 -8.97
N ILE A 111 6.29 -13.92 -8.78
CA ILE A 111 5.48 -14.86 -9.58
C ILE A 111 3.98 -14.66 -9.35
N ASN A 112 3.58 -14.29 -8.13
CA ASN A 112 2.18 -14.28 -7.71
C ASN A 112 1.59 -12.87 -7.58
N SER A 113 2.42 -11.83 -7.67
CA SER A 113 2.02 -10.44 -7.44
C SER A 113 2.83 -9.46 -8.27
N VAL A 114 2.27 -8.27 -8.43
CA VAL A 114 3.00 -7.04 -8.77
C VAL A 114 3.37 -6.28 -7.50
N CYS A 115 4.36 -5.40 -7.58
CA CYS A 115 4.71 -4.46 -6.52
C CYS A 115 5.17 -3.16 -7.20
N PHE A 116 4.32 -2.14 -7.20
CA PHE A 116 4.67 -0.84 -7.74
C PHE A 116 4.76 0.20 -6.64
N GLU A 117 5.75 1.07 -6.74
CA GLU A 117 5.89 2.20 -5.84
C GLU A 117 5.50 3.50 -6.54
N LEU A 118 4.66 4.32 -5.88
CA LEU A 118 4.20 5.61 -6.40
C LEU A 118 4.78 6.75 -5.59
N ARG A 119 5.54 7.63 -6.23
CA ARG A 119 6.18 8.79 -5.59
C ARG A 119 6.01 10.07 -6.39
N ASP A 120 6.16 11.21 -5.71
CA ASP A 120 6.47 12.50 -6.32
C ASP A 120 7.88 12.90 -5.87
N ASN A 121 8.87 12.55 -6.69
CA ASN A 121 10.28 12.84 -6.43
C ASN A 121 10.59 14.35 -6.41
N THR A 122 9.73 15.19 -6.99
CA THR A 122 9.98 16.65 -7.00
C THR A 122 9.73 17.24 -5.61
N ASN A 123 8.71 16.71 -4.92
CA ASN A 123 8.29 17.20 -3.62
C ASN A 123 8.69 16.29 -2.46
N ASP A 124 9.46 15.22 -2.73
CA ASP A 124 9.85 14.21 -1.75
C ASP A 124 8.64 13.60 -1.03
N VAL A 125 7.62 13.24 -1.81
CA VAL A 125 6.39 12.64 -1.31
C VAL A 125 6.29 11.19 -1.76
N ASP A 126 6.23 10.29 -0.80
CA ASP A 126 5.88 8.90 -1.02
C ASP A 126 4.35 8.74 -0.91
N TYR A 127 3.71 8.26 -1.99
CA TYR A 127 2.27 8.01 -1.95
C TYR A 127 1.95 6.65 -1.35
N GLY A 128 2.78 5.63 -1.62
CA GLY A 128 2.45 4.27 -1.25
C GLY A 128 2.88 3.21 -2.25
N THR A 129 2.55 1.97 -1.88
CA THR A 129 2.79 0.76 -2.67
C THR A 129 1.48 0.22 -3.23
N ILE A 130 1.50 -0.18 -4.50
CA ILE A 130 0.38 -0.72 -5.27
C ILE A 130 0.66 -2.21 -5.54
N TYR A 131 -0.23 -3.08 -5.08
CA TYR A 131 -0.23 -4.51 -5.38
C TYR A 131 -1.34 -4.83 -6.38
N ASN A 132 -1.69 -6.11 -6.56
CA ASN A 132 -2.69 -6.54 -7.54
C ASN A 132 -4.05 -5.85 -7.35
N ASP A 133 -4.56 -5.78 -6.11
CA ASP A 133 -5.85 -5.18 -5.78
C ASP A 133 -5.85 -4.34 -4.48
N THR A 134 -4.68 -4.14 -3.86
CA THR A 134 -4.50 -3.37 -2.63
C THR A 134 -3.51 -2.22 -2.80
N PHE A 135 -3.82 -1.09 -2.15
CA PHE A 135 -2.96 0.09 -2.06
C PHE A 135 -2.60 0.30 -0.60
N HIS A 136 -1.29 0.36 -0.31
CA HIS A 136 -0.76 0.69 1.00
C HIS A 136 -0.46 2.19 1.00
N ASP A 137 -1.25 2.98 1.73
CA ASP A 137 -1.22 4.45 1.64
C ASP A 137 -0.26 5.05 2.67
N PHE A 138 0.81 5.66 2.16
CA PHE A 138 1.83 6.38 2.95
C PHE A 138 1.64 7.89 2.88
N TYR A 139 0.82 8.38 1.94
CA TYR A 139 0.51 9.79 1.76
C TYR A 139 -0.35 10.34 2.90
N ASN A 140 -1.43 9.62 3.23
CA ASN A 140 -2.34 10.02 4.28
C ASN A 140 -1.84 9.52 5.63
N TYR A 141 -1.08 10.36 6.32
CA TYR A 141 -0.53 10.03 7.64
C TYR A 141 -1.39 10.58 8.80
N TYR A 142 -1.66 9.74 9.82
CA TYR A 142 -2.35 10.16 11.05
C TYR A 142 -1.35 10.58 12.14
N HIS A 143 -1.12 11.90 12.27
CA HIS A 143 -0.09 12.45 13.16
C HIS A 143 -0.22 12.09 14.65
N ASN A 144 -1.41 11.74 15.13
CA ASN A 144 -1.63 11.48 16.56
C ASN A 144 -1.34 10.04 16.99
N ARG A 145 -0.79 9.19 16.10
CA ARG A 145 -0.41 7.79 16.37
C ARG A 145 -1.59 6.87 16.68
N TRP A 146 -1.36 5.56 16.66
CA TRP A 146 -2.35 4.50 16.82
C TRP A 146 -3.22 4.64 18.08
N TRP A 147 -2.60 4.88 19.24
CA TRP A 147 -3.34 4.93 20.50
C TRP A 147 -4.35 6.07 20.58
N SER A 148 -4.06 7.22 19.95
CA SER A 148 -5.02 8.33 19.87
C SER A 148 -6.14 8.02 18.90
N PHE A 149 -5.85 7.29 17.82
CA PHE A 149 -6.86 6.77 16.89
C PHE A 149 -7.83 5.86 17.64
N CYS A 150 -7.32 4.89 18.41
CA CYS A 150 -8.13 3.98 19.22
C CYS A 150 -8.96 4.72 20.28
N LYS A 151 -8.37 5.69 20.97
CA LYS A 151 -9.06 6.49 21.99
C LYS A 151 -10.32 7.17 21.46
N ALA A 152 -10.34 7.59 20.19
CA ALA A 152 -11.51 8.21 19.56
C ALA A 152 -12.81 7.39 19.72
N PHE A 153 -12.69 6.07 19.80
CA PHE A 153 -13.79 5.11 19.85
C PHE A 153 -14.13 4.58 21.25
N THR A 154 -13.36 4.98 22.27
CA THR A 154 -13.55 4.53 23.65
C THR A 154 -14.22 5.60 24.51
N GLU A 155 -14.59 5.23 25.75
CA GLU A 155 -15.06 6.15 26.80
C GLU A 155 -14.02 7.21 27.19
N ASN A 156 -12.73 6.99 26.91
CA ASN A 156 -11.64 7.93 27.22
C ASN A 156 -11.56 9.12 26.25
N ASN A 157 -12.51 9.28 25.33
CA ASN A 157 -12.51 10.36 24.35
C ASN A 157 -13.17 11.62 24.91
N ASP A 158 -12.45 12.75 24.86
CA ASP A 158 -12.96 14.09 25.16
C ASP A 158 -13.71 14.75 23.97
N GLY A 159 -13.82 14.04 22.85
CA GLY A 159 -14.46 14.49 21.61
C GLY A 159 -13.45 14.89 20.53
N VAL A 160 -12.31 15.47 20.94
CA VAL A 160 -11.30 16.03 20.03
C VAL A 160 -10.67 14.95 19.15
N PHE A 161 -10.40 13.76 19.71
CA PHE A 161 -9.84 12.65 18.92
C PHE A 161 -10.77 12.18 17.81
N LEU A 162 -12.09 12.22 18.01
CA LEU A 162 -13.04 11.79 16.99
C LEU A 162 -13.12 12.80 15.82
N GLU A 163 -12.95 14.09 16.09
CA GLU A 163 -12.85 15.11 15.05
C GLU A 163 -11.59 14.95 14.19
N TYR A 164 -10.44 14.65 14.83
CA TYR A 164 -9.21 14.34 14.11
C TYR A 164 -9.34 13.08 13.26
N VAL A 165 -9.90 12.00 13.81
CA VAL A 165 -10.15 10.76 13.05
C VAL A 165 -11.09 11.03 11.88
N ASN A 166 -12.19 11.76 12.05
CA ASN A 166 -13.10 12.05 10.94
C ASN A 166 -12.45 12.93 9.85
N SER A 167 -11.65 13.91 10.24
CA SER A 167 -10.94 14.76 9.28
C SER A 167 -9.91 13.96 8.48
N PHE A 168 -9.21 13.04 9.15
CA PHE A 168 -8.30 12.10 8.51
C PHE A 168 -9.02 11.13 7.56
N ARG A 169 -10.11 10.49 8.01
CA ARG A 169 -10.93 9.59 7.19
C ARG A 169 -11.44 10.25 5.91
N LYS A 170 -11.79 11.55 5.93
CA LYS A 170 -12.19 12.29 4.73
C LYS A 170 -11.08 12.39 3.68
N LYS A 171 -9.82 12.57 4.11
CA LYS A 171 -8.66 12.60 3.20
C LYS A 171 -8.41 11.22 2.59
N VAL A 172 -8.47 10.18 3.42
CA VAL A 172 -8.33 8.78 2.98
C VAL A 172 -9.44 8.42 2.00
N LYS A 173 -10.71 8.72 2.30
CA LYS A 173 -11.84 8.53 1.36
C LYS A 173 -11.56 9.21 0.02
N ALA A 174 -11.23 10.50 0.03
CA ALA A 174 -11.00 11.26 -1.20
C ALA A 174 -9.85 10.69 -2.04
N PHE A 175 -8.79 10.18 -1.41
CA PHE A 175 -7.70 9.51 -2.10
C PHE A 175 -8.13 8.17 -2.69
N PHE A 176 -8.75 7.29 -1.88
CA PHE A 176 -9.17 5.97 -2.34
C PHE A 176 -10.22 6.03 -3.44
N GLU A 177 -11.18 6.97 -3.38
CA GLU A 177 -12.15 7.19 -4.45
C GLU A 177 -11.48 7.53 -5.79
N LYS A 178 -10.39 8.30 -5.75
CA LYS A 178 -9.62 8.67 -6.94
C LYS A 178 -8.99 7.46 -7.63
N ILE A 179 -8.54 6.48 -6.85
CA ILE A 179 -7.98 5.19 -7.36
C ILE A 179 -9.05 4.09 -7.50
N GLY A 180 -10.35 4.45 -7.41
CA GLY A 180 -11.48 3.54 -7.58
C GLY A 180 -11.75 2.61 -6.40
N GLY A 181 -11.13 2.88 -5.25
CA GLY A 181 -11.38 2.20 -3.98
C GLY A 181 -12.56 2.76 -3.21
N SER A 182 -13.16 1.93 -2.36
CA SER A 182 -14.30 2.31 -1.51
C SER A 182 -14.20 1.80 -0.08
N GLU A 183 -13.16 1.02 0.24
CA GLU A 183 -13.02 0.35 1.51
C GLU A 183 -11.54 0.29 1.90
N VAL A 184 -11.28 0.56 3.18
CA VAL A 184 -9.95 0.53 3.78
C VAL A 184 -9.98 -0.18 5.12
N VAL A 185 -8.80 -0.63 5.54
CA VAL A 185 -8.50 -1.03 6.91
C VAL A 185 -7.42 -0.14 7.49
N TYR A 186 -7.56 0.17 8.78
CA TYR A 186 -6.52 0.86 9.54
C TYR A 186 -5.92 -0.13 10.55
N LEU A 187 -4.60 -0.29 10.49
CA LEU A 187 -3.85 -1.30 11.24
C LEU A 187 -2.72 -0.67 12.05
N ASP A 188 -2.35 -1.32 13.13
CA ASP A 188 -1.15 -1.00 13.92
C ASP A 188 0.09 -1.58 13.23
N ASP A 189 1.07 -0.73 12.92
CA ASP A 189 2.33 -1.09 12.26
C ASP A 189 3.31 -1.84 13.17
N GLN A 190 3.12 -1.80 14.49
CA GLN A 190 4.01 -2.42 15.48
C GLN A 190 3.26 -3.39 16.41
N GLY A 191 1.94 -3.48 16.28
CA GLY A 191 1.07 -4.31 17.09
C GLY A 191 0.84 -5.73 16.55
N PRO A 192 -0.21 -6.42 17.04
CA PRO A 192 -0.60 -7.74 16.56
C PRO A 192 -0.89 -7.81 15.06
N THR A 193 -1.27 -6.69 14.44
CA THR A 193 -1.60 -6.60 13.01
C THR A 193 -0.41 -6.30 12.10
N GLN A 194 0.80 -6.08 12.64
CA GLN A 194 1.98 -5.65 11.84
C GLN A 194 2.29 -6.57 10.66
N HIS A 195 2.06 -7.88 10.80
CA HIS A 195 2.33 -8.85 9.75
C HIS A 195 1.42 -8.68 8.53
N TRP A 196 0.24 -8.06 8.69
CA TRP A 196 -0.62 -7.66 7.56
C TRP A 196 -0.10 -6.41 6.86
N VAL A 197 0.48 -5.47 7.63
CA VAL A 197 1.05 -4.21 7.13
C VAL A 197 2.23 -4.47 6.18
N HIS A 198 3.06 -5.46 6.51
CA HIS A 198 4.27 -5.81 5.75
C HIS A 198 4.05 -6.94 4.74
N SER A 199 2.80 -7.23 4.38
CA SER A 199 2.47 -8.30 3.43
C SER A 199 1.93 -7.74 2.12
N ASN A 200 2.18 -8.44 1.02
CA ASN A 200 1.61 -8.18 -0.32
C ASN A 200 0.23 -8.86 -0.51
N ASN A 201 -0.51 -9.06 0.58
CA ASN A 201 -1.76 -9.81 0.55
C ASN A 201 -2.82 -9.07 -0.26
N ASN A 202 -3.55 -9.82 -1.08
CA ASN A 202 -4.73 -9.30 -1.77
C ASN A 202 -5.85 -8.96 -0.77
N TRP A 203 -6.80 -8.16 -1.24
CA TRP A 203 -7.86 -7.62 -0.39
C TRP A 203 -8.71 -8.72 0.28
N HIS A 204 -9.04 -9.78 -0.46
CA HIS A 204 -9.83 -10.89 0.07
C HIS A 204 -9.11 -11.61 1.23
N THR A 205 -7.81 -11.81 1.10
CA THR A 205 -6.97 -12.43 2.13
C THR A 205 -6.92 -11.58 3.38
N ILE A 206 -6.72 -10.25 3.24
CA ILE A 206 -6.73 -9.31 4.38
C ILE A 206 -8.09 -9.36 5.09
N GLN A 207 -9.20 -9.21 4.36
CA GLN A 207 -10.54 -9.25 4.96
C GLN A 207 -10.83 -10.57 5.68
N SER A 208 -10.45 -11.69 5.08
CA SER A 208 -10.66 -13.01 5.66
C SER A 208 -9.78 -13.25 6.89
N GLY A 209 -8.53 -12.79 6.86
CA GLY A 209 -7.60 -12.80 7.99
C GLY A 209 -8.14 -12.02 9.18
N LEU A 210 -8.54 -10.76 8.97
CA LEU A 210 -9.12 -9.93 10.03
C LEU A 210 -10.39 -10.54 10.62
N LYS A 211 -11.26 -11.12 9.79
CA LYS A 211 -12.49 -11.82 10.25
C LYS A 211 -12.19 -13.11 11.02
N LYS A 212 -11.04 -13.74 10.80
CA LYS A 212 -10.66 -14.99 11.47
C LYS A 212 -9.90 -14.72 12.77
N GLU A 213 -8.93 -13.81 12.73
CA GLU A 213 -7.97 -13.57 13.81
C GLU A 213 -8.40 -12.44 14.75
N PHE A 214 -9.04 -11.41 14.20
CA PHE A 214 -9.35 -10.16 14.90
C PHE A 214 -10.85 -9.84 14.92
N LYS A 215 -11.72 -10.83 14.74
CA LYS A 215 -13.17 -10.62 14.60
C LYS A 215 -13.78 -9.77 15.70
N ALA A 216 -13.43 -10.07 16.96
CA ALA A 216 -13.97 -9.38 18.13
C ALA A 216 -13.27 -8.04 18.40
N SER A 217 -12.10 -7.81 17.81
CA SER A 217 -11.26 -6.63 17.99
C SER A 217 -11.20 -5.72 16.76
N THR A 218 -11.95 -6.05 15.71
CA THR A 218 -12.10 -5.21 14.51
C THR A 218 -13.31 -4.31 14.66
N LEU A 219 -13.11 -3.00 14.72
CA LEU A 219 -14.19 -2.03 14.79
C LEU A 219 -14.61 -1.58 13.39
N HIS A 220 -15.90 -1.70 13.07
CA HIS A 220 -16.47 -1.16 11.84
C HIS A 220 -16.85 0.32 12.06
N ILE A 221 -16.02 1.24 11.57
CA ILE A 221 -16.15 2.68 11.87
C ILE A 221 -17.53 3.23 11.49
N PRO A 222 -18.08 2.97 10.28
CA PRO A 222 -19.41 3.45 9.92
C PRO A 222 -20.54 3.00 10.87
N ASN A 223 -20.43 1.80 11.46
CA ASN A 223 -21.42 1.30 12.42
C ASN A 223 -21.29 2.04 13.76
N PHE A 224 -20.06 2.25 14.21
CA PHE A 224 -19.80 3.13 15.36
C PHE A 224 -20.32 4.54 15.10
N MET A 225 -20.12 5.09 13.92
CA MET A 225 -20.52 6.46 13.59
C MET A 225 -22.04 6.63 13.60
N LYS A 226 -22.80 5.61 13.19
CA LYS A 226 -24.27 5.58 13.27
C LYS A 226 -24.79 5.43 14.70
N GLN A 227 -24.17 4.55 15.50
CA GLN A 227 -24.67 4.22 16.84
C GLN A 227 -24.10 5.09 17.96
N LYS A 228 -22.90 5.65 17.75
CA LYS A 228 -22.06 6.37 18.72
C LYS A 228 -21.84 5.63 20.05
N LYS A 229 -21.99 4.30 20.06
CA LYS A 229 -21.75 3.46 21.24
C LYS A 229 -20.25 3.30 21.46
N ARG A 230 -19.73 3.94 22.50
CA ARG A 230 -18.31 3.89 22.90
C ARG A 230 -17.95 2.52 23.47
N LEU A 231 -16.70 2.11 23.22
CA LEU A 231 -16.09 0.95 23.85
C LEU A 231 -15.64 1.30 25.29
N PRO A 232 -15.70 0.35 26.24
CA PRO A 232 -15.19 0.56 27.58
C PRO A 232 -13.71 0.99 27.59
N SER A 233 -13.33 1.78 28.59
CA SER A 233 -11.92 2.13 28.81
C SER A 233 -11.02 0.88 28.86
N GLY A 234 -9.90 0.90 28.14
CA GLY A 234 -8.96 -0.23 28.04
C GLY A 234 -9.32 -1.31 27.01
N GLN A 235 -10.51 -1.26 26.41
CA GLN A 235 -10.88 -2.12 25.28
C GLN A 235 -10.59 -1.41 23.96
N TYR A 236 -9.32 -1.46 23.54
CA TYR A 236 -8.90 -0.87 22.28
C TYR A 236 -9.07 -1.85 21.11
N PRO A 237 -9.64 -1.41 19.97
CA PRO A 237 -9.62 -2.21 18.76
C PRO A 237 -8.18 -2.51 18.31
N LEU A 238 -7.99 -3.66 17.67
CA LEU A 238 -6.73 -4.06 17.05
C LEU A 238 -6.71 -3.77 15.54
N ALA A 239 -7.88 -3.60 14.95
CA ALA A 239 -8.04 -3.21 13.56
C ALA A 239 -9.30 -2.37 13.41
N PHE A 240 -9.34 -1.56 12.37
CA PHE A 240 -10.54 -0.83 11.97
C PHE A 240 -10.87 -1.14 10.52
N TYR A 241 -12.15 -1.33 10.23
CA TYR A 241 -12.67 -1.41 8.87
C TYR A 241 -13.54 -0.20 8.58
N ASP A 242 -13.41 0.35 7.38
CA ASP A 242 -14.10 1.57 6.97
C ASP A 242 -14.47 1.52 5.49
N ASP A 243 -15.78 1.49 5.23
CA ASP A 243 -16.38 1.60 3.88
C ASP A 243 -16.95 2.99 3.61
N PHE A 244 -16.69 3.95 4.52
CA PHE A 244 -17.12 5.34 4.41
C PHE A 244 -18.63 5.57 4.28
N SER A 245 -19.48 4.55 4.50
CA SER A 245 -20.94 4.64 4.30
C SER A 245 -21.68 5.54 5.29
N ASP A 246 -20.99 6.09 6.29
CA ASP A 246 -21.49 7.13 7.19
C ASP A 246 -21.25 8.55 6.68
N PHE A 247 -20.38 8.75 5.69
CA PHE A 247 -20.29 10.01 4.97
C PHE A 247 -21.44 10.07 3.95
N HIS A 248 -22.35 11.02 4.14
CA HIS A 248 -23.31 11.39 3.11
C HIS A 248 -22.66 12.43 2.20
N ASP A 249 -22.73 12.21 0.89
CA ASP A 249 -22.38 13.22 -0.13
C ASP A 249 -23.37 14.39 -0.12
#